data_AF-A0A6H1N949-F1
#
_entry.id   AF-A0A6H1N949-F1
#
_cell.length_a   1.000
_cell.length_b   1.000
_cell.length_c   1.000
_cell.angle_alpha   90.00
_cell.angle_beta   90.00
_cell.angle_gamma   90.00
#
_symmetry.space_group_name_H-M   'P 1'
#
loop_
_entity.id
_entity.type
_entity.pdbx_description
1 polymer ?
#
loop_
_entity_poly.entity_id
_entity_poly.type
_entity_poly.pdbx_seq_one_letter_code
_entity_poly.pdbx_strand_id
1 'polypeptide(L)'
;MPSTRKTVISVVSLVAAGSLFGAAGAATADAATPAPSGTPTGDGAAALCKRAPKIDRRIDRILTRLRADASRRGSIARLEQRVANAKSAGHTQIETYLNDRLTFRRSLVPTLETRQKDLADVEKWCGSHDNGRTN
;
A
#
# COMPACT_ATOMS: atom_id res chain seq x y z
N MET A 1 15.97 -25.59 19.42
CA MET A 1 16.13 -24.55 20.46
C MET A 1 15.26 -23.34 20.12
N PRO A 2 14.04 -23.22 20.68
CA PRO A 2 13.25 -22.01 20.50
C PRO A 2 13.73 -20.92 21.46
N SER A 3 14.28 -19.84 20.90
CA SER A 3 14.72 -18.65 21.61
C SER A 3 13.53 -17.78 22.00
N THR A 4 13.14 -17.84 23.27
CA THR A 4 12.11 -17.00 23.90
C THR A 4 12.59 -15.55 24.02
N ARG A 5 11.96 -14.63 23.27
CA ARG A 5 12.11 -13.19 23.48
C ARG A 5 11.25 -12.77 24.68
N LYS A 6 11.91 -12.22 25.70
CA LYS A 6 11.30 -11.73 26.93
C LYS A 6 10.61 -10.39 26.66
N THR A 7 9.28 -10.38 26.71
CA THR A 7 8.47 -9.16 26.71
C THR A 7 8.47 -8.60 28.13
N VAL A 8 9.06 -7.43 28.33
CA VAL A 8 8.99 -6.71 29.61
C VAL A 8 7.67 -5.96 29.64
N ILE A 9 6.73 -6.48 30.43
CA ILE A 9 5.43 -5.88 30.73
C ILE A 9 5.63 -5.02 31.98
N SER A 10 5.72 -3.71 31.81
CA SER A 10 5.70 -2.78 32.95
C SER A 10 4.25 -2.51 33.32
N VAL A 11 3.84 -3.15 34.41
CA VAL A 11 2.56 -2.95 35.12
C VAL A 11 2.65 -1.61 35.86
N VAL A 12 1.80 -0.65 35.53
CA VAL A 12 1.48 0.46 36.43
C VAL A 12 0.00 0.33 36.77
N SER A 13 -0.26 -0.31 37.90
CA SER A 13 -1.56 -0.37 38.54
C SER A 13 -1.84 0.95 39.23
N LEU A 14 -2.93 1.63 38.86
CA LEU A 14 -3.60 2.58 39.75
C LEU A 14 -5.05 2.16 39.84
N VAL A 15 -5.43 1.64 41.01
CA VAL A 15 -6.79 1.23 41.35
C VAL A 15 -7.53 2.45 41.88
N ALA A 16 -8.65 2.79 41.24
CA ALA A 16 -9.74 3.53 41.87
C ALA A 16 -11.05 2.86 41.45
N ALA A 17 -11.74 2.29 42.42
CA ALA A 17 -13.02 1.63 42.28
C ALA A 17 -14.15 2.66 42.05
N GLY A 18 -15.07 2.36 41.14
CA GLY A 18 -16.28 3.15 40.91
C GLY A 18 -17.25 2.47 39.95
N SER A 19 -18.24 1.78 40.54
CA SER A 19 -19.61 1.51 40.04
C SER A 19 -19.85 0.86 38.67
N LEU A 20 -20.53 -0.29 38.72
CA LEU A 20 -21.13 -1.04 37.61
C LEU A 20 -22.33 -0.32 36.95
N PHE A 21 -22.56 -0.71 35.70
CA PHE A 21 -23.73 -0.49 34.82
C PHE A 21 -23.83 0.84 34.05
N GLY A 22 -23.73 0.73 32.71
CA GLY A 22 -24.44 1.65 31.82
C GLY A 22 -23.74 1.96 30.50
N ALA A 23 -24.39 1.56 29.41
CA ALA A 23 -24.25 2.07 28.04
C ALA A 23 -23.04 1.63 27.21
N ALA A 24 -23.35 1.04 26.06
CA ALA A 24 -22.45 0.83 24.93
C ALA A 24 -21.73 2.14 24.59
N GLY A 25 -20.43 2.19 24.90
CA GLY A 25 -19.59 3.33 24.58
C GLY A 25 -19.37 3.40 23.07
N ALA A 26 -19.84 4.49 22.46
CA ALA A 26 -19.34 4.93 21.18
C ALA A 26 -17.81 5.02 21.26
N ALA A 27 -17.11 4.43 20.30
CA ALA A 27 -15.68 4.61 20.14
C ALA A 27 -15.41 6.07 19.75
N THR A 28 -15.24 6.95 20.73
CA THR A 28 -14.67 8.28 20.52
C THR A 28 -13.18 8.10 20.25
N ALA A 29 -12.82 8.08 18.97
CA ALA A 29 -11.44 8.22 18.54
C ALA A 29 -11.01 9.68 18.79
N ASP A 30 -10.73 10.01 20.05
CA ASP A 30 -10.11 11.27 20.42
C ASP A 30 -8.79 10.99 21.15
N ALA A 31 -7.89 10.33 20.43
CA ALA A 31 -6.47 10.43 20.68
C ALA A 31 -5.91 11.34 19.60
N ALA A 32 -5.73 12.62 19.95
CA ALA A 32 -5.00 13.57 19.13
C ALA A 32 -3.65 12.95 18.75
N THR A 33 -3.55 12.48 17.51
CA THR A 33 -2.26 12.10 16.96
C THR A 33 -1.44 13.39 16.92
N PRO A 34 -0.24 13.43 17.53
CA PRO A 34 0.57 14.64 17.49
C PRO A 34 0.75 15.06 16.04
N ALA A 35 0.31 16.28 15.70
CA ALA A 35 0.61 16.84 14.40
C ALA A 35 2.13 16.89 14.24
N PRO A 36 2.67 16.56 13.05
CA PRO A 36 4.10 16.65 12.81
C PRO A 36 4.57 18.08 13.13
N SER A 37 5.41 18.20 14.16
CA SER A 37 5.82 19.47 14.78
C SER A 37 7.00 20.12 14.06
N GLY A 38 6.96 20.15 12.72
CA GLY A 38 8.02 20.74 11.91
C GLY A 38 7.45 21.43 10.68
N THR A 39 7.82 22.68 10.48
CA THR A 39 7.60 23.40 9.22
C THR A 39 8.36 22.66 8.10
N PRO A 40 7.73 22.35 6.95
CA PRO A 40 8.41 21.69 5.84
C PRO A 40 9.66 22.47 5.44
N THR A 41 10.82 21.85 5.62
CA THR A 41 12.11 22.44 5.26
C THR A 41 12.42 22.04 3.81
N GLY A 42 11.82 22.78 2.85
CA GLY A 42 12.02 22.59 1.41
C GLY A 42 10.85 21.93 0.67
N ASP A 43 11.01 21.76 -0.64
CA ASP A 43 10.01 21.21 -1.58
C ASP A 43 9.96 19.67 -1.62
N GLY A 44 10.89 19.01 -0.93
CA GLY A 44 11.00 17.55 -0.86
C GLY A 44 11.72 16.91 -2.05
N ALA A 45 12.33 17.67 -2.96
CA ALA A 45 13.02 17.17 -4.15
C ALA A 45 14.12 16.17 -3.81
N ALA A 46 15.00 16.48 -2.85
CA ALA A 46 16.06 15.56 -2.42
C ALA A 46 15.52 14.19 -1.95
N ALA A 47 14.42 14.20 -1.20
CA ALA A 47 13.79 12.98 -0.72
C ALA A 47 13.10 12.20 -1.85
N LEU A 48 12.54 12.89 -2.85
CA LEU A 48 11.98 12.26 -4.04
C LEU A 48 13.09 11.63 -4.89
N CYS A 49 14.15 12.37 -5.21
CA CYS A 49 15.29 11.89 -5.99
C CYS A 49 15.94 10.65 -5.36
N LYS A 50 16.10 10.63 -4.04
CA LYS A 50 16.61 9.45 -3.32
C LYS A 50 15.71 8.22 -3.47
N ARG A 51 14.39 8.40 -3.59
CA ARG A 51 13.40 7.31 -3.63
C ARG A 51 13.07 6.85 -5.05
N ALA A 52 13.19 7.72 -6.04
CA ALA A 52 12.79 7.48 -7.42
C ALA A 52 13.23 6.11 -7.98
N PRO A 53 14.51 5.72 -7.94
CA PRO A 53 14.95 4.43 -8.50
C PRO A 53 14.35 3.21 -7.78
N LYS A 54 13.96 3.35 -6.50
CA LYS A 54 13.28 2.28 -5.77
C LYS A 54 11.81 2.18 -6.14
N ILE A 55 11.17 3.32 -6.44
CA ILE A 55 9.78 3.37 -6.88
C ILE A 55 9.70 2.76 -8.29
N ASP A 56 10.61 3.10 -9.20
CA ASP A 56 10.63 2.57 -10.56
C ASP A 56 10.73 1.04 -10.56
N ARG A 57 11.73 0.48 -9.87
CA ARG A 57 11.86 -0.98 -9.68
C ARG A 57 10.67 -1.63 -9.00
N ARG A 58 9.85 -0.89 -8.25
CA ARG A 58 8.62 -1.42 -7.67
C ARG A 58 7.50 -1.45 -8.70
N ILE A 59 7.36 -0.39 -9.49
CA ILE A 59 6.38 -0.30 -10.58
C ILE A 59 6.65 -1.40 -11.61
N ASP A 60 7.89 -1.56 -12.05
CA ASP A 60 8.30 -2.61 -13.00
C ASP A 60 7.90 -4.02 -12.52
N ARG A 61 8.22 -4.36 -11.27
CA ARG A 61 7.83 -5.65 -10.67
C ARG A 61 6.32 -5.85 -10.58
N ILE A 62 5.55 -4.77 -10.41
CA ILE A 62 4.08 -4.84 -10.41
C ILE A 62 3.59 -5.08 -11.82
N LEU A 63 4.03 -4.31 -12.81
CA LEU A 63 3.66 -4.47 -14.21
C LEU A 63 4.01 -5.87 -14.73
N THR A 64 5.23 -6.35 -14.46
CA THR A 64 5.67 -7.71 -14.78
C THR A 64 4.74 -8.77 -14.18
N ARG A 65 4.33 -8.61 -12.90
CA ARG A 65 3.40 -9.55 -12.27
C ARG A 65 2.00 -9.48 -12.88
N LEU A 66 1.50 -8.28 -13.18
CA LEU A 66 0.18 -8.07 -13.76
C LEU A 66 0.06 -8.69 -15.15
N ARG A 67 1.11 -8.54 -15.97
CA ARG A 67 1.19 -9.04 -17.36
C ARG A 67 1.60 -10.50 -17.49
N ALA A 68 2.00 -11.15 -16.40
CA ALA A 68 2.37 -12.56 -16.44
C ALA A 68 1.20 -13.47 -16.85
N ASP A 69 1.53 -14.71 -17.24
CA ASP A 69 0.55 -15.72 -17.61
C ASP A 69 -0.37 -16.18 -16.44
N ALA A 70 -1.28 -17.11 -16.74
CA ALA A 70 -2.25 -17.63 -15.78
C ALA A 70 -1.65 -18.46 -14.64
N SER A 71 -0.40 -18.94 -14.77
CA SER A 71 0.30 -19.65 -13.69
C SER A 71 0.63 -18.70 -12.53
N ARG A 72 0.89 -17.42 -12.83
CA ARG A 72 1.36 -16.45 -11.85
C ARG A 72 0.24 -15.92 -10.95
N ARG A 73 0.40 -16.09 -9.63
CA ARG A 73 -0.47 -15.40 -8.67
C ARG A 73 -0.33 -13.89 -8.81
N GLY A 74 -1.46 -13.22 -8.99
CA GLY A 74 -1.51 -11.76 -9.11
C GLY A 74 -1.52 -11.24 -10.55
N SER A 75 -1.42 -12.12 -11.56
CA SER A 75 -1.60 -11.71 -12.95
C SER A 75 -3.06 -11.42 -13.29
N ILE A 76 -3.25 -10.72 -14.40
CA ILE A 76 -4.55 -10.49 -15.03
C ILE A 76 -5.06 -11.81 -15.62
N ALA A 77 -4.23 -12.53 -16.37
CA ALA A 77 -4.57 -13.81 -17.00
C ALA A 77 -5.09 -14.86 -16.00
N ARG A 78 -4.46 -14.96 -14.81
CA ARG A 78 -4.96 -15.89 -13.77
C ARG A 78 -6.32 -15.47 -13.23
N LEU A 79 -6.56 -14.16 -13.12
CA LEU A 79 -7.84 -13.66 -12.60
C LEU A 79 -8.95 -13.85 -13.63
N GLU A 80 -8.67 -13.68 -14.92
CA GLU A 80 -9.57 -14.02 -16.03
C GLU A 80 -9.95 -15.50 -16.01
N GLN A 81 -8.98 -16.41 -15.83
CA GLN A 81 -9.28 -17.83 -15.71
C GLN A 81 -10.22 -18.12 -14.53
N ARG A 82 -10.05 -17.43 -13.39
CA ARG A 82 -10.93 -17.61 -12.23
C ARG A 82 -12.35 -17.09 -12.49
N VAL A 83 -12.50 -15.99 -13.22
CA VAL A 83 -13.80 -15.49 -13.68
C VAL A 83 -14.46 -16.55 -14.57
N ALA A 84 -13.73 -17.06 -15.57
CA ALA A 84 -14.24 -18.10 -16.47
C ALA A 84 -14.70 -19.36 -15.72
N ASN A 85 -13.92 -19.82 -14.74
CA ASN A 85 -14.27 -20.97 -13.91
C ASN A 85 -15.52 -20.72 -13.04
N ALA A 86 -15.67 -19.51 -12.47
CA ALA A 86 -16.85 -19.16 -11.69
C ALA A 86 -18.11 -19.12 -12.57
N LYS A 87 -17.97 -18.54 -13.77
CA LYS A 87 -19.03 -18.50 -14.79
C LYS A 87 -19.46 -19.90 -15.22
N SER A 88 -18.51 -20.78 -15.54
CA SER A 88 -18.82 -22.17 -15.95
C SER A 88 -19.47 -22.99 -14.84
N ALA A 89 -19.22 -22.65 -13.58
CA ALA A 89 -19.83 -23.29 -12.41
C ALA A 89 -21.18 -22.67 -12.00
N GLY A 90 -21.64 -21.60 -12.68
CA GLY A 90 -22.87 -20.89 -12.31
C GLY A 90 -22.76 -20.10 -11.01
N HIS A 91 -21.56 -19.78 -10.55
CA HIS A 91 -21.32 -19.05 -9.30
C HIS A 91 -21.41 -17.53 -9.51
N THR A 92 -22.60 -17.01 -9.80
CA THR A 92 -22.81 -15.60 -10.23
C THR A 92 -22.21 -14.57 -9.27
N GLN A 93 -22.38 -14.72 -7.95
CA GLN A 93 -21.84 -13.74 -6.98
C GLN A 93 -20.31 -13.74 -6.96
N ILE A 94 -19.70 -14.92 -7.13
CA ILE A 94 -18.24 -15.06 -7.21
C ILE A 94 -17.75 -14.48 -8.54
N GLU A 95 -18.43 -14.74 -9.64
CA GLU A 95 -18.13 -14.15 -10.94
C GLU A 95 -18.13 -12.61 -10.85
N THR A 96 -19.20 -12.00 -10.31
CA THR A 96 -19.31 -10.55 -10.13
C THR A 96 -18.13 -9.98 -9.34
N TYR A 97 -17.85 -10.54 -8.15
CA TYR A 97 -16.73 -10.10 -7.33
C TYR A 97 -15.38 -10.20 -8.05
N LEU A 98 -15.16 -11.29 -8.80
CA LEU A 98 -13.92 -11.48 -9.54
C LEU A 98 -13.82 -10.56 -10.75
N ASN A 99 -14.93 -10.24 -11.41
CA ASN A 99 -15.00 -9.27 -12.50
C ASN A 99 -14.66 -7.85 -12.02
N ASP A 100 -15.22 -7.39 -10.90
CA ASP A 100 -14.87 -6.08 -10.34
C ASP A 100 -13.37 -5.98 -10.03
N ARG A 101 -12.84 -7.06 -9.44
CA ARG A 101 -11.41 -7.17 -9.14
C ARG A 101 -10.55 -7.22 -10.41
N LEU A 102 -11.06 -7.82 -11.49
CA LEU A 102 -10.40 -7.87 -12.79
C LEU A 102 -10.38 -6.48 -13.44
N THR A 103 -11.50 -5.77 -13.41
CA THR A 103 -11.63 -4.40 -13.91
C THR A 103 -10.66 -3.46 -13.19
N PHE A 104 -10.64 -3.48 -11.85
CA PHE A 104 -9.68 -2.70 -11.08
C PHE A 104 -8.23 -3.07 -11.43
N ARG A 105 -7.92 -4.36 -11.56
CA ARG A 105 -6.57 -4.79 -11.90
C ARG A 105 -6.13 -4.32 -13.28
N ARG A 106 -7.03 -4.32 -14.26
CA ARG A 106 -6.78 -3.81 -15.61
C ARG A 106 -6.56 -2.29 -15.59
N SER A 107 -7.32 -1.53 -14.81
CA SER A 107 -7.15 -0.07 -14.72
C SER A 107 -5.82 0.36 -14.08
N LEU A 108 -5.19 -0.50 -13.28
CA LEU A 108 -3.85 -0.24 -12.74
C LEU A 108 -2.76 -0.18 -13.81
N VAL A 109 -2.89 -0.96 -14.89
CA VAL A 109 -1.83 -1.08 -15.91
C VAL A 109 -1.48 0.28 -16.54
N PRO A 110 -2.42 1.02 -17.18
CA PRO A 110 -2.09 2.31 -17.77
C PRO A 110 -1.65 3.34 -16.71
N THR A 111 -2.25 3.30 -15.52
CA THR A 111 -1.85 4.20 -14.41
C THR A 111 -0.38 3.98 -14.00
N LEU A 112 0.06 2.72 -13.95
CA LEU A 112 1.43 2.36 -13.58
C LEU A 112 2.42 2.66 -14.72
N GLU A 113 2.03 2.46 -15.97
CA GLU A 113 2.83 2.85 -17.14
C GLU A 113 3.08 4.37 -17.18
N THR A 114 2.04 5.17 -16.98
CA THR A 114 2.19 6.64 -16.89
C THR A 114 3.13 7.02 -15.75
N ARG A 115 2.93 6.47 -14.56
CA ARG A 115 3.80 6.75 -13.41
C ARG A 115 5.25 6.34 -13.65
N GLN A 116 5.49 5.26 -14.40
CA GLN A 116 6.84 4.83 -14.76
C GLN A 116 7.50 5.87 -15.67
N LYS A 117 6.77 6.38 -16.67
CA LYS A 117 7.25 7.44 -17.56
C LYS A 117 7.56 8.73 -16.79
N ASP A 118 6.62 9.19 -15.96
CA ASP A 118 6.80 10.39 -15.14
C ASP A 118 8.02 10.26 -14.22
N LEU A 119 8.26 9.07 -13.68
CA LEU A 119 9.39 8.81 -12.81
C LEU A 119 10.72 8.82 -13.55
N ALA A 120 10.76 8.36 -14.81
CA ALA A 120 11.95 8.48 -15.65
C ALA A 120 12.31 9.96 -15.89
N ASP A 121 11.31 10.83 -16.08
CA ASP A 121 11.53 12.28 -16.23
C ASP A 121 12.05 12.89 -14.91
N VAL A 122 11.53 12.46 -13.76
CA VAL A 122 12.05 12.85 -12.44
C VAL A 122 13.49 12.40 -12.25
N GLU A 123 13.83 11.16 -12.59
CA GLU A 123 15.20 10.64 -12.45
C GLU A 123 16.19 11.41 -13.33
N LYS A 124 15.79 11.75 -14.56
CA LYS A 124 16.57 12.62 -15.45
C LYS A 124 16.78 14.01 -14.84
N TRP A 125 15.73 14.60 -14.28
CA TRP A 125 15.83 15.89 -13.59
C TRP A 125 16.79 15.82 -12.40
N CYS A 126 16.66 14.80 -11.55
CA CYS A 126 17.53 14.57 -10.39
C CYS A 126 19.02 14.48 -10.79
N GLY A 127 19.33 13.80 -11.89
CA GLY A 127 20.70 13.71 -12.41
C GLY A 127 21.30 15.05 -12.86
N SER A 128 20.46 16.02 -13.21
CA SER A 128 20.89 17.35 -13.69
C SER A 128 20.88 18.44 -12.60
N HIS A 129 20.36 18.14 -11.40
CA HIS A 129 20.09 19.15 -10.35
C HIS A 129 20.63 18.72 -8.98
N ASP A 130 21.83 18.15 -8.93
CA ASP A 130 22.48 17.63 -7.72
C ASP A 130 21.54 16.79 -6.83
N ASN A 131 20.77 15.90 -7.45
CA ASN A 131 19.77 15.05 -6.78
C ASN A 131 18.74 15.84 -5.96
N GLY A 132 18.40 17.06 -6.37
CA GLY A 132 17.40 17.91 -5.70
C GLY A 132 17.88 18.49 -4.38
N ARG A 133 19.21 18.57 -4.15
CA ARG A 133 19.77 19.30 -3.01
C ARG A 133 19.68 20.80 -3.30
N THR A 134 19.08 21.54 -2.39
CA THR A 134 19.18 23.01 -2.36
C THR A 134 20.50 23.37 -1.69
N ASN A 135 21.36 24.12 -2.39
CA ASN A 135 22.54 24.76 -1.78
C ASN A 135 22.13 25.83 -0.77
#